data_AF-A0A9K3JV20-F1
#
_entry.id   AF-A0A9K3JV20-F1
#
_cell.length_a   1.000
_cell.length_b   1.000
_cell.length_c   1.000
_cell.angle_alpha   90.00
_cell.angle_beta   90.00
_cell.angle_gamma   90.00
#
_symmetry.space_group_name_H-M   'P 1'
#
loop_
_entity.id
_entity.type
_entity.pdbx_description
1 polymer ?
#
loop_
_entity_poly.entity_id
_entity_poly.type
_entity_poly.pdbx_seq_one_letter_code
_entity_poly.pdbx_strand_id
1 'polypeptide(L)'
;MDAHKDLAVSYSCLTQEEVETFCMEWGIRLKFKPVAPRMDVSVDQCPAGSIALYCRHFEFSNLCHPFSLFVLNVLEYYRVSFGQIHLKGMARVLHFEVLCRACGYDPSLLLFHRFFRLAKNGDWFTFETSKGVTCLISSMVTTLGAWKDRLFWVSDEILPFKMV
;
A
#
# COMPACT_ATOMS: atom_id res chain seq x y z
N MET A 1 10.57 -17.73 11.67
CA MET A 1 9.63 -18.08 10.58
C MET A 1 9.53 -16.86 9.72
N ASP A 2 10.18 -16.92 8.56
CA ASP A 2 10.53 -15.77 7.73
C ASP A 2 9.30 -15.03 7.21
N ALA A 3 9.34 -13.69 7.30
CA ALA A 3 8.42 -12.81 6.58
C ALA A 3 8.44 -13.17 5.09
N HIS A 4 7.28 -13.27 4.45
CA HIS A 4 7.18 -13.63 3.04
C HIS A 4 7.99 -12.63 2.18
N LYS A 5 9.20 -13.05 1.74
CA LYS A 5 10.05 -12.34 0.77
C LYS A 5 9.47 -12.51 -0.63
N ASP A 6 8.35 -11.86 -0.88
CA ASP A 6 7.74 -11.75 -2.20
C ASP A 6 7.66 -10.26 -2.59
N LEU A 7 8.83 -9.63 -2.74
CA LEU A 7 8.94 -8.26 -3.24
C LEU A 7 9.50 -8.30 -4.66
N ALA A 8 8.74 -7.79 -5.63
CA ALA A 8 9.24 -7.68 -6.99
C ALA A 8 10.37 -6.65 -7.08
N VAL A 9 11.46 -7.03 -7.74
CA VAL A 9 12.60 -6.13 -7.99
C VAL A 9 12.11 -4.88 -8.73
N SER A 10 12.14 -3.74 -8.04
CA SER A 10 11.70 -2.43 -8.54
C SER A 10 12.66 -1.36 -8.04
N TYR A 11 13.00 -0.40 -8.88
CA TYR A 11 13.95 0.68 -8.59
C TYR A 11 13.24 2.03 -8.64
N SER A 12 13.63 2.96 -7.76
CA SER A 12 13.06 4.29 -7.77
C SER A 12 13.78 5.21 -8.75
N CYS A 13 13.01 6.05 -9.45
CA CYS A 13 13.51 7.19 -10.22
C CYS A 13 13.40 8.52 -9.46
N LEU A 14 12.92 8.51 -8.21
CA LEU A 14 12.74 9.73 -7.42
C LEU A 14 14.08 10.27 -6.91
N THR A 15 14.23 11.58 -7.03
CA THR A 15 15.22 12.37 -6.29
C THR A 15 14.74 12.65 -4.86
N GLN A 16 15.66 13.02 -3.97
CA GLN A 16 15.31 13.39 -2.60
C GLN A 16 14.39 14.63 -2.55
N GLU A 17 14.60 15.60 -3.43
CA GLU A 17 13.75 16.80 -3.54
C GLU A 17 12.32 16.46 -3.95
N GLU A 18 12.14 15.52 -4.89
CA GLU A 18 10.81 15.03 -5.28
C GLU A 18 10.12 14.27 -4.14
N VAL A 19 10.86 13.50 -3.34
CA VAL A 19 10.31 12.82 -2.15
C VAL A 19 9.84 13.83 -1.11
N GLU A 20 10.61 14.87 -0.83
CA GLU A 20 10.25 15.91 0.13
C GLU A 20 9.04 16.72 -0.34
N THR A 21 9.02 17.09 -1.62
CA THR A 21 7.88 17.78 -2.25
C THR A 21 6.62 16.92 -2.16
N PHE A 22 6.71 15.64 -2.50
CA PHE A 22 5.60 14.70 -2.40
C PHE A 22 5.12 14.54 -0.96
N CYS A 23 6.03 14.41 0.01
CA CYS A 23 5.67 14.31 1.42
C CYS A 23 4.93 15.55 1.93
N MET A 24 5.33 16.75 1.49
CA MET A 24 4.65 18.00 1.80
C MET A 24 3.23 18.03 1.22
N GLU A 25 3.06 17.65 -0.06
CA GLU A 25 1.77 17.59 -0.74
C GLU A 25 0.79 16.62 -0.06
N TRP A 26 1.29 15.44 0.35
CA TRP A 26 0.47 14.36 0.91
C TRP A 26 0.45 14.32 2.45
N GLY A 27 1.00 15.34 3.12
CA GLY A 27 0.95 15.47 4.58
C GLY A 27 1.77 14.42 5.35
N ILE A 28 2.76 13.81 4.70
CA ILE A 28 3.71 12.89 5.35
C ILE A 28 4.77 13.73 6.06
N ARG A 29 4.83 13.61 7.38
CA ARG A 29 5.74 14.44 8.19
C ARG A 29 7.20 14.00 8.04
N LEU A 30 8.10 14.97 7.87
CA LEU A 30 9.55 14.71 7.76
C LEU A 30 10.17 14.00 8.97
N LYS A 31 9.51 14.01 10.14
CA LYS A 31 9.94 13.21 11.31
C LYS A 31 10.05 11.72 11.01
N PHE A 32 9.33 11.22 10.01
CA PHE A 32 9.40 9.83 9.56
C PHE A 32 10.58 9.57 8.61
N LYS A 33 11.49 10.55 8.45
CA LYS A 33 12.73 10.42 7.68
C LYS A 33 12.48 9.86 6.27
N PRO A 34 11.68 10.54 5.44
CA PRO A 34 11.44 10.09 4.07
C PRO A 34 12.72 10.18 3.24
N VAL A 35 13.09 9.08 2.57
CA VAL A 35 14.35 8.95 1.83
C VAL A 35 14.10 8.38 0.44
N ALA A 36 14.64 9.06 -0.58
CA ALA A 36 14.74 8.52 -1.92
C ALA A 36 15.73 7.34 -1.94
N PRO A 37 15.35 6.15 -2.46
CA PRO A 37 16.27 5.06 -2.68
C PRO A 37 17.34 5.49 -3.69
N ARG A 38 18.55 4.97 -3.55
CA ARG A 38 19.55 5.11 -4.62
C ARG A 38 19.07 4.35 -5.86
N MET A 39 19.48 4.82 -7.04
CA MET A 39 19.09 4.25 -8.35
C MET A 39 19.43 2.76 -8.49
N ASP A 40 20.44 2.27 -7.77
CA ASP A 40 20.93 0.88 -7.77
C ASP A 40 20.31 0.01 -6.67
N VAL A 41 19.46 0.57 -5.81
CA VAL A 41 18.84 -0.14 -4.69
C VAL A 41 17.40 -0.49 -5.01
N SER A 42 17.12 -1.79 -5.04
CA SER A 42 15.79 -2.33 -5.30
C SER A 42 14.92 -2.35 -4.04
N VAL A 43 13.60 -2.47 -4.20
CA VAL A 43 12.65 -2.42 -3.08
C VAL A 43 12.78 -3.53 -2.04
N ASP A 44 13.25 -4.71 -2.44
CA ASP A 44 13.55 -5.83 -1.55
C ASP A 44 14.77 -5.56 -0.64
N GLN A 45 15.52 -4.49 -0.91
CA GLN A 45 16.62 -3.99 -0.07
C GLN A 45 16.20 -2.81 0.82
N CYS A 46 14.92 -2.72 1.16
CA CYS A 46 14.40 -1.71 2.10
C CYS A 46 15.21 -1.76 3.42
N PRO A 47 15.75 -0.63 3.92
CA PRO A 47 16.56 -0.62 5.13
C PRO A 47 15.79 -1.12 6.36
N ALA A 48 16.50 -1.80 7.28
CA ALA A 48 15.91 -2.22 8.54
C ALA A 48 15.32 -1.02 9.31
N GLY A 49 14.11 -1.18 9.86
CA GLY A 49 13.38 -0.09 10.53
C GLY A 49 12.73 0.90 9.57
N SER A 50 12.66 0.58 8.27
CA SER A 50 11.94 1.37 7.27
C SER A 50 10.88 0.53 6.56
N ILE A 51 9.92 1.21 5.94
CA ILE A 51 8.95 0.61 5.01
C ILE A 51 9.00 1.32 3.66
N ALA A 52 8.58 0.58 2.64
CA ALA A 52 8.38 1.08 1.29
C ALA A 52 6.99 1.71 1.11
N LEU A 53 6.95 2.92 0.55
CA LEU A 53 5.73 3.57 0.09
C LEU A 53 5.84 3.88 -1.40
N TYR A 54 4.74 3.68 -2.14
CA TYR A 54 4.64 4.05 -3.55
C TYR A 54 3.82 5.32 -3.69
N CYS A 55 4.31 6.32 -4.43
CA CYS A 55 3.55 7.54 -4.72
C CYS A 55 2.18 7.22 -5.33
N ARG A 56 2.12 6.19 -6.17
CA ARG A 56 0.90 5.74 -6.84
C ARG A 56 -0.16 5.20 -5.88
N HIS A 57 0.19 4.69 -4.70
CA HIS A 57 -0.82 4.31 -3.70
C HIS A 57 -1.61 5.53 -3.22
N PHE A 58 -0.95 6.67 -3.06
CA PHE A 58 -1.60 7.94 -2.70
C PHE A 58 -2.40 8.48 -3.90
N GLU A 59 -1.73 8.69 -5.03
CA GLU A 59 -2.30 9.34 -6.22
C GLU A 59 -3.49 8.59 -6.83
N PHE A 60 -3.46 7.25 -6.86
CA PHE A 60 -4.50 6.45 -7.52
C PHE A 60 -5.43 5.70 -6.58
N SER A 61 -4.99 5.38 -5.36
CA SER A 61 -5.81 4.63 -4.42
C SER A 61 -6.45 5.51 -3.35
N ASN A 62 -6.12 6.81 -3.30
CA ASN A 62 -6.50 7.75 -2.25
C ASN A 62 -5.96 7.35 -0.87
N LEU A 63 -4.75 6.80 -0.82
CA LEU A 63 -4.07 6.58 0.46
C LEU A 63 -3.75 7.94 1.07
N CYS A 64 -4.08 8.14 2.33
CA CYS A 64 -3.81 9.38 3.06
C CYS A 64 -3.12 9.07 4.38
N HIS A 65 -2.17 9.90 4.78
CA HIS A 65 -1.59 9.88 6.12
C HIS A 65 -2.25 10.97 7.00
N PRO A 66 -2.64 10.69 8.26
CA PRO A 66 -2.56 9.41 8.97
C PRO A 66 -3.40 8.31 8.34
N PHE A 67 -2.87 7.08 8.29
CA PHE A 67 -3.57 5.94 7.71
C PHE A 67 -4.82 5.59 8.51
N SER A 68 -5.88 5.18 7.82
CA SER A 68 -7.11 4.77 8.49
C SER A 68 -6.89 3.51 9.32
N LEU A 69 -7.63 3.39 10.44
CA LEU A 69 -7.60 2.18 11.27
C LEU A 69 -7.95 0.93 10.46
N PHE A 70 -8.87 1.05 9.50
CA PHE A 70 -9.24 -0.05 8.64
C PHE A 70 -8.07 -0.54 7.76
N VAL A 71 -7.36 0.36 7.08
CA VAL A 71 -6.17 0.00 6.28
C VAL A 71 -5.11 -0.65 7.16
N LEU A 72 -4.83 -0.06 8.32
CA LEU A 72 -3.89 -0.58 9.30
C LEU A 72 -4.24 -2.02 9.74
N ASN A 73 -5.51 -2.25 10.07
CA ASN A 73 -6.03 -3.57 10.43
C ASN A 73 -5.86 -4.58 9.27
N VAL A 74 -6.04 -4.16 8.02
CA VAL A 74 -5.87 -5.03 6.83
C VAL A 74 -4.40 -5.44 6.69
N LEU A 75 -3.47 -4.50 6.81
CA LEU A 75 -2.04 -4.78 6.73
C LEU A 75 -1.59 -5.73 7.85
N GLU A 76 -2.05 -5.49 9.07
CA GLU A 76 -1.73 -6.30 10.24
C GLU A 76 -2.30 -7.73 10.11
N TYR A 77 -3.58 -7.87 9.76
CA TYR A 77 -4.25 -9.17 9.65
C TYR A 77 -3.61 -10.06 8.59
N TYR A 78 -3.34 -9.50 7.41
CA TYR A 78 -2.75 -10.25 6.31
C TYR A 78 -1.22 -10.32 6.36
N ARG A 79 -0.58 -9.62 7.30
CA ARG A 79 0.88 -9.54 7.46
C ARG A 79 1.58 -9.11 6.17
N VAL A 80 1.06 -8.05 5.56
CA VAL A 80 1.59 -7.47 4.32
C VAL A 80 1.88 -5.98 4.53
N SER A 81 3.01 -5.52 4.03
CA SER A 81 3.38 -4.09 4.02
C SER A 81 2.79 -3.37 2.82
N PHE A 82 2.71 -2.04 2.90
CA PHE A 82 2.43 -1.19 1.74
C PHE A 82 3.34 -1.57 0.55
N GLY A 83 4.63 -1.75 0.82
CA GLY A 83 5.64 -2.16 -0.14
C GLY A 83 5.37 -3.43 -0.94
N GLN A 84 4.58 -4.35 -0.38
CA GLN A 84 4.29 -5.65 -0.99
C GLN A 84 2.94 -5.68 -1.71
N ILE A 85 2.10 -4.65 -1.55
CA ILE A 85 0.77 -4.62 -2.12
C ILE A 85 0.80 -3.97 -3.51
N HIS A 86 0.36 -4.74 -4.49
CA HIS A 86 0.09 -4.26 -5.84
C HIS A 86 -0.89 -3.08 -5.79
N LEU A 87 -0.69 -2.06 -6.63
CA LEU A 87 -1.55 -0.87 -6.68
C LEU A 87 -3.06 -1.20 -6.71
N LYS A 88 -3.48 -2.11 -7.59
CA LYS A 88 -4.87 -2.61 -7.66
C LYS A 88 -5.39 -3.19 -6.34
N GLY A 89 -4.53 -3.86 -5.57
CA GLY A 89 -4.88 -4.37 -4.24
C GLY A 89 -5.16 -3.24 -3.27
N MET A 90 -4.28 -2.23 -3.23
CA MET A 90 -4.46 -1.06 -2.36
C MET A 90 -5.71 -0.26 -2.73
N ALA A 91 -5.96 -0.06 -4.03
CA ALA A 91 -7.18 0.57 -4.53
C ALA A 91 -8.45 -0.17 -4.08
N ARG A 92 -8.46 -1.52 -4.09
CA ARG A 92 -9.61 -2.29 -3.56
C ARG A 92 -9.85 -2.03 -2.09
N VAL A 93 -8.80 -2.02 -1.27
CA VAL A 93 -8.90 -1.77 0.18
C VAL A 93 -9.51 -0.39 0.43
N LEU A 94 -8.95 0.65 -0.19
CA LEU A 94 -9.36 2.03 0.04
C LEU A 94 -10.74 2.34 -0.57
N HIS A 95 -11.05 1.81 -1.76
CA HIS A 95 -12.38 1.95 -2.34
C HIS A 95 -13.44 1.25 -1.50
N PHE A 96 -13.13 0.07 -0.95
CA PHE A 96 -14.04 -0.61 -0.04
C PHE A 96 -14.33 0.23 1.21
N GLU A 97 -13.30 0.86 1.79
CA GLU A 97 -13.47 1.77 2.92
C GLU A 97 -14.38 2.97 2.58
N VAL A 98 -14.14 3.60 1.43
CA VAL A 98 -14.97 4.70 0.94
C VAL A 98 -16.42 4.25 0.74
N LEU A 99 -16.63 3.08 0.13
CA LEU A 99 -17.96 2.53 -0.10
C LEU A 99 -18.71 2.22 1.20
N CYS A 100 -18.05 1.61 2.18
CA CYS A 100 -18.67 1.35 3.49
C CYS A 100 -19.17 2.65 4.11
N ARG A 101 -18.30 3.67 4.18
CA ARG A 101 -18.64 4.96 4.77
C ARG A 101 -19.74 5.69 3.99
N ALA A 102 -19.70 5.66 2.66
CA ALA A 102 -20.75 6.25 1.82
C ALA A 102 -22.11 5.58 2.03
N CYS A 103 -22.13 4.28 2.36
CA CYS A 103 -23.35 3.54 2.68
C CYS A 103 -23.73 3.62 4.17
N GLY A 104 -23.02 4.37 5.01
CA GLY A 104 -23.30 4.51 6.44
C GLY A 104 -22.83 3.34 7.31
N TYR A 105 -21.91 2.51 6.81
CA TYR A 105 -21.29 1.40 7.55
C TYR A 105 -19.86 1.73 7.96
N ASP A 106 -19.45 1.21 9.12
CA ASP A 106 -18.05 1.21 9.51
C ASP A 106 -17.29 0.12 8.72
N PRO A 107 -16.19 0.47 8.03
CA PRO A 107 -15.37 -0.51 7.35
C PRO A 107 -14.70 -1.43 8.37
N SER A 108 -14.84 -2.75 8.19
CA SER A 108 -14.29 -3.76 9.10
C SER A 108 -13.60 -4.89 8.36
N LEU A 109 -12.63 -5.52 9.02
CA LEU A 109 -11.94 -6.69 8.48
C LEU A 109 -12.88 -7.83 8.13
N LEU A 110 -13.89 -8.08 8.98
CA LEU A 110 -14.86 -9.15 8.76
C LEU A 110 -15.69 -8.91 7.49
N LEU A 111 -16.14 -7.67 7.27
CA LEU A 111 -16.83 -7.31 6.03
C LEU A 111 -15.88 -7.43 4.84
N PHE A 112 -14.66 -6.87 4.94
CA PHE A 112 -13.69 -6.94 3.85
C PHE A 112 -13.38 -8.39 3.44
N HIS A 113 -13.10 -9.27 4.41
CA HIS A 113 -12.80 -10.68 4.17
C HIS A 113 -13.98 -11.45 3.54
N ARG A 114 -15.22 -11.03 3.80
CA ARG A 114 -16.39 -11.61 3.13
C ARG A 114 -16.37 -11.36 1.62
N PHE A 115 -15.93 -10.18 1.19
CA PHE A 115 -15.92 -9.78 -0.22
C PHE A 115 -14.59 -10.07 -0.92
N PHE A 116 -13.50 -10.04 -0.19
CA PHE A 116 -12.14 -10.13 -0.73
C PHE A 116 -11.28 -11.10 0.04
N ARG A 117 -10.35 -11.74 -0.66
CA ARG A 117 -9.31 -12.60 -0.09
C ARG A 117 -7.94 -12.15 -0.57
N LEU A 118 -6.92 -12.34 0.25
CA LEU A 118 -5.54 -12.16 -0.18
C LEU A 118 -5.22 -13.12 -1.32
N ALA A 119 -4.57 -12.60 -2.35
CA ALA A 119 -4.11 -13.33 -3.51
C ALA A 119 -2.72 -12.85 -3.89
N LYS A 120 -2.03 -13.67 -4.69
CA LYS A 120 -0.70 -13.34 -5.23
C LYS A 120 -0.81 -13.15 -6.74
N ASN A 121 -0.28 -12.04 -7.25
CA ASN A 121 -0.21 -11.73 -8.67
C ASN A 121 1.25 -11.50 -9.07
N GLY A 122 1.91 -12.56 -9.54
CA GLY A 122 3.37 -12.58 -9.70
C GLY A 122 4.05 -12.34 -8.35
N ASP A 123 4.96 -11.38 -8.30
CA ASP A 123 5.76 -11.05 -7.11
C ASP A 123 5.09 -9.99 -6.20
N TRP A 124 3.74 -9.92 -6.21
CA TRP A 124 2.99 -8.94 -5.43
C TRP A 124 1.77 -9.56 -4.75
N PHE A 125 1.44 -9.06 -3.58
CA PHE A 125 0.14 -9.31 -2.96
C PHE A 125 -0.94 -8.41 -3.55
N THR A 126 -2.14 -8.94 -3.66
CA THR A 126 -3.33 -8.21 -4.08
C THR A 126 -4.54 -8.81 -3.37
N PHE A 127 -5.71 -8.23 -3.60
CA PHE A 127 -6.97 -8.74 -3.08
C PHE A 127 -7.88 -9.13 -4.23
N GLU A 128 -8.39 -10.35 -4.25
CA GLU A 128 -9.35 -10.81 -5.25
C GLU A 128 -10.74 -10.94 -4.65
N THR A 129 -11.78 -10.79 -5.47
CA THR A 129 -13.15 -11.04 -5.05
C THR A 129 -13.31 -12.50 -4.62
N SER A 130 -13.94 -12.71 -3.46
CA SER A 130 -14.27 -14.04 -2.95
C SER A 130 -15.23 -14.76 -3.89
N LYS A 131 -15.13 -16.10 -3.98
CA LYS A 131 -15.97 -16.91 -4.86
C LYS A 131 -17.45 -16.74 -4.51
N GLY A 132 -18.31 -16.60 -5.52
CA GLY A 132 -19.77 -16.49 -5.36
C GLY A 132 -20.27 -15.11 -4.94
N VAL A 133 -19.41 -14.10 -4.92
CA VAL A 133 -19.75 -12.73 -4.56
C VAL A 133 -19.79 -11.86 -5.82
N THR A 134 -20.88 -11.11 -6.02
CA THR A 134 -20.98 -10.12 -7.10
C THR A 134 -19.92 -9.04 -6.88
N CYS A 135 -19.18 -8.70 -7.93
CA CYS A 135 -18.09 -7.72 -7.84
C CYS A 135 -18.64 -6.36 -7.35
N LEU A 136 -18.22 -5.93 -6.15
CA LEU A 136 -18.64 -4.66 -5.56
C LEU A 136 -18.07 -3.44 -6.30
N ILE A 137 -16.95 -3.63 -7.00
CA ILE A 137 -16.23 -2.57 -7.70
C ILE A 137 -16.39 -2.82 -9.20
N SER A 138 -17.30 -2.08 -9.85
CA SER A 138 -17.69 -2.31 -11.25
C SER A 138 -16.57 -2.02 -12.25
N SER A 139 -15.63 -1.15 -11.90
CA SER A 139 -14.44 -0.88 -12.71
C SER A 139 -13.23 -0.57 -11.83
N MET A 140 -12.11 -1.20 -12.15
CA MET A 140 -10.81 -0.77 -11.68
C MET A 140 -9.93 -0.48 -12.88
N VAL A 141 -9.08 0.55 -12.76
CA VAL A 141 -8.11 0.89 -13.79
C VAL A 141 -7.29 -0.35 -14.15
N THR A 142 -7.46 -0.84 -15.38
CA THR A 142 -6.91 -2.12 -15.83
C THR A 142 -5.45 -1.99 -16.26
N THR A 143 -5.07 -0.82 -16.77
CA THR A 143 -3.73 -0.47 -17.24
C THR A 143 -3.19 0.73 -16.48
N LEU A 144 -2.20 0.50 -15.63
CA LEU A 144 -1.27 1.55 -15.22
C LEU A 144 0.08 1.21 -15.85
N GLY A 145 0.77 2.21 -16.42
CA GLY A 145 2.14 2.07 -16.91
C GLY A 145 3.12 1.77 -15.77
N ALA A 146 4.38 2.22 -15.90
CA ALA A 146 5.34 2.15 -14.80
C ALA A 146 4.75 2.83 -13.55
N TRP A 147 4.33 2.02 -12.58
CA TRP A 147 3.77 2.48 -11.29
C TRP A 147 4.72 2.23 -10.13
N LYS A 148 5.71 1.36 -10.36
CA LYS A 148 6.66 0.84 -9.39
C LYS A 148 7.94 1.67 -9.31
N ASP A 149 8.13 2.59 -10.24
CA ASP A 149 9.34 3.40 -10.36
C ASP A 149 9.32 4.64 -9.45
N ARG A 150 8.18 4.97 -8.83
CA ARG A 150 8.07 6.09 -7.89
C ARG A 150 7.81 5.57 -6.49
N LEU A 151 8.89 5.20 -5.80
CA LEU A 151 8.84 4.67 -4.43
C LEU A 151 9.88 5.34 -3.52
N PHE A 152 9.59 5.40 -2.24
CA PHE A 152 10.50 5.95 -1.23
C PHE A 152 10.43 5.20 0.10
N TRP A 153 11.46 5.36 0.92
CA TRP A 153 11.54 4.80 2.27
C TRP A 153 11.01 5.80 3.29
N VAL A 154 10.34 5.29 4.31
CA VAL A 154 10.04 6.02 5.53
C VAL A 154 10.31 5.13 6.74
N SER A 155 10.61 5.74 7.88
CA SER A 155 10.69 5.06 9.18
C SER A 155 9.44 4.23 9.44
N ASP A 156 9.62 3.01 9.94
CA ASP A 156 8.52 2.11 10.31
C ASP A 156 7.64 2.67 11.45
N GLU A 157 8.12 3.70 12.16
CA GLU A 157 7.38 4.48 13.16
C GLU A 157 6.17 5.25 12.58
N ILE A 158 6.05 5.32 11.25
CA ILE A 158 4.82 5.82 10.60
C ILE A 158 3.63 4.90 10.87
N LEU A 159 3.87 3.63 11.18
CA LEU A 159 2.86 2.66 11.59
C LEU A 159 2.78 2.62 13.12
N PRO A 160 1.57 2.47 13.69
CA PRO A 160 1.41 2.34 15.13
C PRO A 160 1.77 0.94 15.67
N PHE A 161 2.21 0.02 14.80
CA PHE A 161 2.62 -1.35 15.14
C PHE A 161 3.88 -1.73 14.37
N LYS A 162 4.59 -2.75 14.87
CA LYS A 162 5.74 -3.32 14.16
C LYS A 162 5.26 -4.34 13.13
N MET A 163 5.71 -4.18 11.90
CA MET A 163 5.58 -5.21 10.88
C MET A 163 6.49 -6.39 11.22
N VAL A 164 5.95 -7.61 11.24
CA VAL A 164 6.68 -8.86 11.51
C VAL A 164 7.30 -9.41 10.23
#